data_AF-A0A966URL2-F1
#
_entry.id   AF-A0A966URL2-F1
#
_cell.length_a   1.000
_cell.length_b   1.000
_cell.length_c   1.000
_cell.angle_alpha   90.00
_cell.angle_beta   90.00
_cell.angle_gamma   90.00
#
_symmetry.space_group_name_H-M   'P 1'
#
loop_
_entity.id
_entity.type
_entity.pdbx_description
1 polymer ?
#
loop_
_entity_poly.entity_id
_entity_poly.type
_entity_poly.pdbx_seq_one_letter_code
_entity_poly.pdbx_strand_id
1 'polypeptide(L)' 'MAHQIQISMDGKGRWVDNVFVERLWRTVKYECVYLYEWTTMNALRSALTQYFHFYNYERPHQSLNGLTPNEVHHGKILH' A
#
# COMPACT_ATOMS: atom_id res chain seq x y z
N MET A 1 19.47 -12.44 -14.61
CA MET A 1 18.83 -13.50 -13.80
C MET A 1 17.33 -13.29 -13.87
N ALA A 2 16.58 -14.24 -14.41
CA ALA A 2 15.12 -14.16 -14.45
C ALA A 2 14.59 -14.49 -13.06
N HIS A 3 13.96 -13.52 -12.37
CA HIS A 3 13.20 -13.84 -11.17
C HIS A 3 12.05 -14.74 -11.61
N GLN A 4 11.92 -15.93 -11.01
CA GLN A 4 10.80 -16.86 -11.23
C GLN A 4 9.50 -16.31 -10.62
N ILE A 5 9.07 -15.14 -11.09
CA ILE A 5 7.83 -14.51 -10.67
C ILE A 5 6.71 -15.21 -11.43
N GLN A 6 5.91 -16.01 -10.72
CA GLN A 6 4.69 -16.54 -11.30
C GLN A 6 3.67 -15.39 -11.44
N ILE A 7 3.47 -14.94 -12.67
CA ILE A 7 2.39 -14.02 -13.02
C ILE A 7 1.10 -14.84 -13.03
N SER A 8 0.42 -14.93 -11.88
CA SER A 8 -0.93 -15.49 -11.85
C SER A 8 -1.91 -14.42 -12.34
N MET A 9 -2.40 -14.56 -13.56
CA MET A 9 -3.54 -13.78 -14.03
C MET A 9 -4.79 -14.26 -13.27
N ASP A 10 -5.39 -13.39 -12.45
CA ASP A 10 -6.54 -13.72 -11.60
C ASP A 10 -7.78 -14.01 -12.47
N GLY A 11 -8.12 -15.30 -12.60
CA GLY A 11 -9.42 -15.73 -13.09
C GLY A 11 -10.42 -15.66 -11.95
N LYS A 12 -11.25 -14.60 -11.91
CA LYS A 12 -12.55 -14.52 -11.20
C LYS A 12 -12.57 -15.30 -9.87
N GLY A 13 -11.63 -15.03 -8.95
CA GLY A 13 -11.40 -15.98 -7.85
C GLY A 13 -10.78 -15.44 -6.57
N ARG A 14 -9.88 -14.43 -6.62
CA ARG A 14 -9.29 -13.86 -5.39
C ARG A 14 -9.80 -12.45 -5.14
N TRP A 15 -11.12 -12.32 -5.02
CA TRP A 15 -11.78 -11.08 -4.60
C TRP A 15 -11.18 -10.49 -3.31
N VAL A 16 -10.65 -11.33 -2.43
CA VAL A 16 -10.00 -10.91 -1.18
C VAL A 16 -8.74 -10.07 -1.42
N ASP A 17 -7.94 -10.46 -2.41
CA ASP A 17 -6.70 -9.74 -2.77
C ASP A 17 -7.04 -8.37 -3.37
N ASN A 18 -8.05 -8.36 -4.25
CA ASN A 18 -8.58 -7.12 -4.83
C ASN A 18 -9.19 -6.20 -3.76
N VAL A 19 -9.95 -6.74 -2.81
CA VAL A 19 -10.56 -5.96 -1.71
C VAL A 19 -9.50 -5.28 -0.85
N PHE A 20 -8.34 -5.92 -0.63
CA PHE A 20 -7.25 -5.30 0.11
C PHE A 20 -6.66 -4.11 -0.66
N VAL A 21 -6.38 -4.29 -1.95
CA VAL A 21 -5.87 -3.23 -2.84
C VAL A 21 -6.88 -2.09 -2.96
N GLU A 22 -8.18 -2.40 -3.11
CA GLU A 22 -9.25 -1.41 -3.17
C GLU A 22 -9.36 -0.60 -1.87
N ARG A 23 -9.26 -1.26 -0.71
CA ARG A 23 -9.28 -0.58 0.59
C ARG A 23 -8.09 0.36 0.75
N LEU A 24 -6.90 -0.08 0.36
CA LEU A 24 -5.69 0.76 0.36
C LEU A 24 -5.90 2.00 -0.51
N TRP A 25 -6.34 1.82 -1.75
CA TRP A 25 -6.56 2.94 -2.69
C TRP A 25 -7.67 3.88 -2.25
N ARG A 26 -8.71 3.38 -1.57
CA ARG A 26 -9.72 4.24 -0.96
C ARG A 26 -9.06 5.17 0.05
N THR A 27 -8.31 4.64 1.00
CA THR A 27 -7.63 5.45 2.03
C THR A 27 -6.67 6.46 1.42
N VAL A 28 -5.82 6.05 0.47
CA VAL A 28 -4.88 6.95 -0.23
C VAL A 28 -5.62 8.10 -0.92
N LYS A 29 -6.73 7.81 -1.59
CA LYS A 29 -7.51 8.86 -2.28
C LYS A 29 -8.06 9.89 -1.30
N TYR A 30 -8.66 9.45 -0.20
CA TYR A 30 -9.27 10.35 0.76
C TYR A 30 -8.24 11.10 1.62
N GLU A 31 -7.17 10.44 2.06
CA GLU A 31 -6.19 11.02 2.99
C GLU A 31 -5.02 11.74 2.28
N CYS A 32 -4.87 11.61 0.96
CA CYS A 32 -3.77 12.25 0.22
C CYS A 32 -4.27 12.94 -1.04
N VAL A 33 -4.88 12.19 -1.96
CA VAL A 33 -5.15 12.71 -3.32
C VAL A 33 -6.22 13.81 -3.32
N TYR A 34 -7.30 13.65 -2.55
CA TYR A 34 -8.45 14.58 -2.57
C TYR A 34 -8.30 15.78 -1.64
N LEU A 35 -7.23 15.83 -0.82
CA LEU A 35 -7.01 16.94 0.10
C LEU A 35 -6.53 18.22 -0.60
N TYR A 36 -5.99 18.10 -1.82
CA TYR A 36 -5.38 19.22 -2.53
C TYR A 36 -5.72 19.18 -4.02
N GLU A 37 -5.85 20.36 -4.61
CA GLU A 37 -5.89 20.53 -6.06
C GLU A 37 -4.44 20.48 -6.59
N TRP A 38 -4.03 19.32 -7.08
CA TRP A 38 -2.68 19.13 -7.59
C TRP A 38 -2.51 19.86 -8.93
N THR A 39 -1.67 20.90 -8.94
CA THR A 39 -1.37 21.66 -10.15
C THR A 39 -0.47 20.88 -11.13
N THR A 40 0.31 19.91 -10.63
CA THR A 40 1.21 19.10 -11.46
C THR A 40 1.24 17.64 -11.03
N MET A 41 1.48 16.77 -11.99
CA MET A 41 1.61 15.33 -11.78
C MET A 41 2.85 14.99 -10.92
N ASN A 42 3.91 15.79 -11.00
CA ASN A 42 5.09 15.66 -10.14
C ASN A 42 4.76 15.92 -8.67
N ALA A 43 3.97 16.95 -8.37
CA ALA A 43 3.55 17.25 -7.01
C ALA A 43 2.73 16.09 -6.40
N LEU A 44 1.77 15.55 -7.18
CA LEU A 44 1.00 14.37 -6.78
C LEU A 44 1.92 13.15 -6.54
N ARG A 45 2.90 12.91 -7.41
CA ARG A 45 3.83 11.79 -7.27
C ARG A 45 4.66 11.92 -5.99
N SER A 46 5.19 13.10 -5.69
CA SER A 46 5.95 13.36 -4.47
C SER A 46 5.09 13.16 -3.22
N ALA A 47 3.85 13.66 -3.23
CA ALA A 47 2.92 13.48 -2.12
C ALA A 47 2.56 12.01 -1.90
N LEU A 48 2.31 11.24 -2.97
CA LEU A 48 2.09 9.80 -2.88
C LEU A 48 3.32 9.08 -2.31
N THR A 49 4.52 9.41 -2.78
CA THR A 49 5.77 8.83 -2.23
C THR A 49 5.90 9.08 -0.73
N GLN A 50 5.65 10.32 -0.29
CA GLN A 50 5.68 10.65 1.14
C GLN A 50 4.57 9.93 1.92
N TYR A 51 3.36 9.87 1.37
CA TYR A 51 2.24 9.19 2.02
C TYR A 51 2.50 7.69 2.17
N PHE A 52 3.05 7.02 1.15
CA PHE A 52 3.39 5.60 1.25
C PHE A 52 4.57 5.34 2.18
N HIS A 53 5.51 6.27 2.33
CA HIS A 53 6.54 6.17 3.37
C HIS A 53 5.89 6.19 4.76
N PHE A 54 5.07 7.20 5.04
CA PHE A 54 4.34 7.31 6.30
C PHE A 54 3.47 6.07 6.58
N TYR A 55 2.70 5.63 5.59
CA TYR A 55 1.80 4.49 5.73
C TYR A 55 2.54 3.18 6.09
N ASN A 56 3.71 2.95 5.48
CA ASN A 56 4.46 1.71 5.63
C ASN A 56 5.41 1.70 6.84
N TYR A 57 5.98 2.84 7.21
CA TYR A 57 7.06 2.92 8.19
C TYR A 57 6.68 3.61 9.50
N GLU A 58 5.62 4.42 9.51
CA GLU A 58 5.32 5.32 10.63
C GLU A 58 3.91 5.11 11.20
N ARG A 59 2.94 4.71 10.36
CA ARG A 59 1.55 4.51 10.78
C ARG A 59 1.36 3.11 11.39
N PRO A 60 1.07 3.00 12.70
CA PRO A 60 0.64 1.74 13.31
C PRO A 60 -0.78 1.38 12.87
N HIS A 61 -1.03 0.11 12.58
CA HIS A 61 -2.36 -0.38 12.17
C HIS A 61 -2.93 -1.31 13.22
N GLN A 62 -4.18 -1.07 13.66
CA GLN A 62 -4.84 -1.95 14.62
C GLN A 62 -4.98 -3.39 14.12
N SER A 63 -5.23 -3.58 12.82
CA SER A 63 -5.26 -4.90 12.18
C SER A 63 -3.91 -5.62 12.18
N LEU A 64 -2.82 -4.89 12.45
CA LEU A 64 -1.45 -5.40 12.56
C LEU A 64 -0.97 -5.38 14.02
N ASN A 65 -1.87 -5.44 15.01
CA ASN A 65 -1.54 -5.35 16.44
C ASN A 65 -0.78 -4.08 16.83
N GLY A 66 -1.04 -2.97 16.14
CA GLY A 66 -0.36 -1.70 16.38
C GLY A 66 1.03 -1.61 15.75
N LEU A 67 1.43 -2.58 14.91
CA LEU A 67 2.65 -2.53 14.12
C LEU A 67 2.43 -1.81 12.79
N THR A 68 3.52 -1.33 12.22
CA THR A 68 3.57 -0.80 10.86
C THR A 68 3.64 -1.94 9.83
N PRO A 69 3.22 -1.72 8.58
CA PRO A 69 3.31 -2.74 7.53
C PRO A 69 4.75 -3.23 7.31
N ASN A 70 5.72 -2.33 7.41
CA ASN A 70 7.14 -2.65 7.28
C ASN A 70 7.64 -3.57 8.41
N GLU A 71 7.23 -3.31 9.66
CA GLU A 71 7.57 -4.18 10.80
C GLU A 71 6.99 -5.58 10.65
N VAL A 72 5.75 -5.71 10.17
CA VAL A 72 5.14 -7.03 9.92
C VAL A 72 5.82 -7.75 8.76
N HIS A 73 6.22 -7.02 7.70
CA HIS A 73 6.91 -7.62 6.57
C HIS A 73 8.31 -8.15 6.95
N HIS A 74 9.09 -7.35 7.67
CA HIS A 74 10.44 -7.73 8.11
C HIS A 74 10.43 -8.69 9.30
N GLY A 75 9.45 -8.58 10.21
CA GLY A 75 9.27 -9.49 11.34
C GLY A 75 8.80 -10.89 10.93
N LYS A 76 8.28 -11.06 9.72
CA LYS A 76 7.91 -12.37 9.14
C LYS A 76 9.07 -13.20 8.59
N ILE A 77 10.33 -12.72 8.66
CA ILE A 77 11.51 -13.52 8.28
C ILE A 77 11.98 -14.47 9.41
N LEU A 78 11.34 -14.48 10.59
CA LEU A 78 11.68 -15.38 11.70
C LEU A 78 10.76 -16.61 11.84
N HIS A 79 10.36 -17.25 10.73
CA HIS A 79 9.86 -18.62 10.78
C HIS A 79 10.33 -19.45 9.60
#